data_AF-A0A1G1P8Z5-F1
#
_entry.id   AF-A0A1G1P8Z5-F1
#
_cell.length_a   1.000
_cell.length_b   1.000
_cell.length_c   1.000
_cell.angle_alpha   90.00
_cell.angle_beta   90.00
_cell.angle_gamma   90.00
#
_symmetry.space_group_name_H-M   'P 1'
#
loop_
_entity.id
_entity.type
_entity.pdbx_description
1 polymer ?
#
loop_
_entity_poly.entity_id
_entity_poly.type
_entity_poly.pdbx_seq_one_letter_code
_entity_poly.pdbx_strand_id
1 'polypeptide(L)'
;MIVLEVLFLIGGIIFTGALGGKIYRQWNALQVKGRISAGILLCLCCVFSGCDILYRALDKEGAEEKQLVGEIIPYEANPVIEEAQALLYLYGYNTGKVDGMLGLRTRNALEKFQTDNGLKPSRSLDKATWERLNVFKENQLVVDQQLNIPLVQKLLKAAGFDPGDIDGKMGAKTEAAVLNFQEAQGLTADGKIGYQTLSKLAGYLTEDMSANDHK
;
A
#
# COMPACT_ATOMS: atom_id res chain seq x y z
N MET A 1 -26.17 8.64 -50.43
CA MET A 1 -26.89 8.17 -49.23
C MET A 1 -26.29 6.84 -48.72
N ILE A 2 -24.96 6.78 -48.51
CA ILE A 2 -24.27 5.61 -47.90
C ILE A 2 -23.13 6.03 -46.94
N VAL A 3 -22.75 7.31 -46.84
CA VAL A 3 -21.58 7.72 -46.03
C VAL A 3 -21.95 8.25 -44.63
N LEU A 4 -23.25 8.33 -44.28
CA LEU A 4 -23.66 8.93 -43.00
C LEU A 4 -23.84 7.95 -41.81
N GLU A 5 -23.78 6.63 -42.02
CA GLU A 5 -24.06 5.66 -40.95
C GLU A 5 -22.82 5.06 -40.26
N VAL A 6 -21.60 5.31 -40.75
CA VAL A 6 -20.38 4.72 -40.15
C VAL A 6 -19.82 5.55 -38.97
N LEU A 7 -20.28 6.80 -38.79
CA LEU A 7 -19.77 7.70 -37.75
C LEU A 7 -20.49 7.59 -36.39
N PHE A 8 -21.51 6.74 -36.26
CA PHE A 8 -22.21 6.55 -34.98
C PHE A 8 -21.65 5.43 -34.09
N LEU A 9 -20.64 4.69 -34.56
CA LEU A 9 -20.13 3.49 -33.85
C LEU A 9 -18.70 3.62 -33.28
N ILE A 10 -18.02 4.76 -33.47
CA ILE A 10 -16.68 4.98 -32.92
C ILE A 10 -16.67 6.31 -32.16
N GLY A 11 -16.97 6.27 -30.87
CA GLY A 11 -16.85 7.44 -30.00
C GLY A 11 -18.12 7.82 -29.25
N GLY A 12 -18.79 6.84 -28.64
CA GLY A 12 -19.73 7.09 -27.55
C GLY A 12 -18.98 7.56 -26.29
N ILE A 13 -18.45 8.77 -26.29
CA ILE A 13 -18.12 9.49 -25.05
C ILE A 13 -19.19 10.55 -24.89
N ILE A 14 -20.22 10.21 -24.14
CA ILE A 14 -21.24 11.16 -23.70
C ILE A 14 -20.53 12.14 -22.75
N PHE A 15 -20.17 13.33 -23.25
CA PHE A 15 -19.62 14.41 -22.44
C PHE A 15 -20.76 15.14 -21.71
N THR A 16 -21.32 14.54 -20.66
CA THR A 16 -22.26 15.23 -19.75
C THR A 16 -21.48 16.10 -18.76
N GLY A 17 -21.00 17.25 -19.22
CA GLY A 17 -20.36 18.25 -18.35
C GLY A 17 -20.26 19.61 -19.04
N ALA A 18 -20.40 20.69 -18.26
CA ALA A 18 -20.45 22.07 -18.77
C ALA A 18 -19.22 22.52 -19.58
N LEU A 19 -18.07 21.81 -19.46
CA LEU A 19 -16.89 22.02 -20.31
C LEU A 19 -17.03 21.44 -21.73
N GLY A 20 -17.83 20.38 -21.94
CA GLY A 20 -17.99 19.71 -23.23
C GLY A 20 -18.60 20.61 -24.30
N GLY A 21 -19.52 21.50 -23.92
CA GLY A 21 -20.20 22.41 -24.85
C GLY A 21 -19.34 23.57 -25.37
N LYS A 22 -18.22 23.91 -24.71
CA LYS A 22 -17.25 24.90 -25.21
C LYS A 22 -16.26 24.24 -26.17
N ILE A 23 -15.75 23.07 -25.80
CA ILE A 23 -14.83 22.28 -26.63
C ILE A 23 -15.50 21.87 -27.95
N TYR A 24 -16.77 21.42 -27.90
CA TYR A 24 -17.54 21.07 -29.09
C TYR A 24 -17.75 22.25 -30.06
N ARG A 25 -18.07 23.45 -29.54
CA ARG A 25 -18.23 24.66 -30.36
C ARG A 25 -16.92 25.12 -30.99
N GLN A 26 -15.81 24.98 -30.27
CA GLN A 26 -14.48 25.34 -30.76
C GLN A 26 -13.96 24.33 -31.80
N TRP A 27 -14.32 23.06 -31.67
CA TRP A 27 -13.98 21.99 -32.61
C TRP A 27 -14.76 22.09 -33.93
N ASN A 28 -16.05 22.44 -33.87
CA ASN A 28 -16.87 22.64 -35.07
C ASN A 28 -16.42 23.86 -35.90
N ALA A 29 -15.86 24.89 -35.24
CA ALA A 29 -15.28 26.05 -35.91
C ALA A 29 -13.95 25.73 -36.64
N LEU A 30 -13.21 24.72 -36.19
CA LEU A 30 -11.94 24.29 -36.80
C LEU A 30 -12.14 23.38 -38.03
N GLN A 31 -13.28 22.69 -38.15
CA GLN A 31 -13.65 21.90 -39.33
C GLN A 31 -13.96 22.77 -40.57
N VAL A 32 -14.39 24.03 -40.37
CA VAL A 32 -14.85 24.92 -41.45
C VAL A 32 -13.68 25.56 -42.22
N LYS A 33 -12.47 25.61 -41.65
CA LYS A 33 -11.28 26.12 -42.35
C LYS A 33 -10.37 24.94 -42.68
N GLY A 34 -10.52 24.47 -43.92
CA GLY A 34 -9.97 23.22 -44.40
C GLY A 34 -8.47 23.01 -44.24
N ARG A 35 -8.13 21.71 -44.27
CA ARG A 35 -6.79 21.06 -44.28
C ARG A 35 -6.16 20.79 -42.91
N ILE A 36 -6.85 19.97 -42.11
CA ILE A 36 -6.15 19.03 -41.22
C ILE A 36 -6.29 17.66 -41.87
N SER A 37 -5.19 17.09 -42.36
CA SER A 37 -5.21 15.76 -42.99
C SER A 37 -5.67 14.72 -41.96
N ALA A 38 -6.51 13.76 -42.38
CA ALA A 38 -7.04 12.70 -41.51
C ALA A 38 -5.95 11.96 -40.70
N GLY A 39 -4.72 11.86 -41.24
CA GLY A 39 -3.56 11.32 -40.54
C GLY A 39 -3.12 12.11 -39.30
N ILE A 40 -3.28 13.44 -39.27
CA ILE A 40 -2.94 14.30 -38.11
C ILE A 40 -4.01 14.17 -37.02
N LEU A 41 -5.29 14.05 -37.42
CA LEU A 41 -6.41 13.86 -36.48
C LEU A 41 -6.37 12.48 -35.83
N LEU A 42 -6.04 11.43 -36.59
CA LEU A 42 -5.86 10.07 -36.07
C LEU A 42 -4.66 9.99 -35.12
N CYS A 43 -3.56 10.67 -35.46
CA CYS A 43 -2.36 10.74 -34.62
C CYS A 43 -2.63 11.48 -33.30
N LEU A 44 -3.41 12.58 -33.33
CA LEU A 44 -3.86 13.27 -32.12
C LEU A 44 -4.78 12.40 -31.25
N CYS A 45 -5.73 11.67 -31.83
CA CYS A 45 -6.59 10.74 -31.06
C CYS A 45 -5.79 9.59 -30.42
N CYS A 46 -4.75 9.07 -31.07
CA CYS A 46 -3.86 8.07 -30.48
C CYS A 46 -3.03 8.65 -29.32
N VAL A 47 -2.61 9.92 -29.40
CA VAL A 47 -1.94 10.61 -28.30
C VAL A 47 -2.90 10.90 -27.15
N PHE A 48 -4.15 11.31 -27.42
CA PHE A 48 -5.14 11.58 -26.36
C PHE A 48 -5.70 10.31 -25.71
N SER A 49 -6.02 9.25 -26.45
CA SER A 49 -6.45 7.97 -25.87
C SER A 49 -5.30 7.24 -25.17
N GLY A 50 -4.08 7.32 -25.71
CA GLY A 50 -2.88 6.81 -25.06
C GLY A 50 -2.57 7.55 -23.75
N CYS A 51 -2.73 8.88 -23.75
CA CYS A 51 -2.62 9.69 -22.53
C CYS A 51 -3.76 9.41 -21.55
N ASP A 52 -5.01 9.21 -21.97
CA ASP A 52 -6.14 8.95 -21.06
C ASP A 52 -5.99 7.61 -20.33
N ILE A 53 -5.47 6.57 -20.98
CA ILE A 53 -5.16 5.28 -20.34
C ILE A 53 -3.98 5.45 -19.35
N LEU A 54 -2.97 6.23 -19.70
CA LEU A 54 -1.84 6.56 -18.82
C LEU A 54 -2.26 7.41 -17.62
N TYR A 55 -3.09 8.44 -17.83
CA TYR A 55 -3.65 9.29 -16.78
C TYR A 55 -4.55 8.49 -15.87
N ARG A 56 -5.45 7.64 -16.39
CA ARG A 56 -6.30 6.79 -15.54
C ARG A 56 -5.50 5.76 -14.76
N ALA A 57 -4.37 5.27 -15.28
CA ALA A 57 -3.49 4.35 -14.55
C ALA A 57 -2.66 5.06 -13.47
N LEU A 58 -2.12 6.26 -13.74
CA LEU A 58 -1.41 7.11 -12.77
C LEU A 58 -2.35 7.69 -11.71
N ASP A 59 -3.53 8.14 -12.11
CA ASP A 59 -4.54 8.71 -11.23
C ASP A 59 -5.18 7.65 -10.34
N LYS A 60 -5.27 6.39 -10.76
CA LYS A 60 -5.86 5.33 -9.93
C LYS A 60 -5.06 5.12 -8.64
N GLU A 61 -3.73 5.03 -8.75
CA GLU A 61 -2.86 4.86 -7.58
C GLU A 61 -2.86 6.11 -6.69
N GLY A 62 -2.81 7.30 -7.30
CA GLY A 62 -2.95 8.56 -6.56
C GLY A 62 -4.31 8.73 -5.88
N ALA A 63 -5.39 8.23 -6.48
CA ALA A 63 -6.75 8.30 -5.93
C ALA A 63 -6.95 7.36 -4.73
N GLU A 64 -6.39 6.15 -4.78
CA GLU A 64 -6.44 5.21 -3.65
C GLU A 64 -5.65 5.73 -2.44
N GLU A 65 -4.46 6.30 -2.66
CA GLU A 65 -3.67 6.94 -1.60
C GLU A 65 -4.41 8.15 -1.01
N LYS A 66 -5.03 9.00 -1.86
CA LYS A 66 -5.85 10.13 -1.40
C LYS A 66 -7.08 9.69 -0.60
N GLN A 67 -7.70 8.56 -0.94
CA GLN A 67 -8.86 8.06 -0.20
C GLN A 67 -8.48 7.59 1.22
N LEU A 68 -7.32 6.96 1.36
CA LEU A 68 -6.85 6.45 2.64
C LEU A 68 -6.25 7.55 3.54
N VAL A 69 -5.40 8.39 2.96
CA VAL A 69 -4.58 9.37 3.68
C VAL A 69 -5.26 10.75 3.71
N GLY A 70 -6.25 11.00 2.84
CA GLY A 70 -6.84 12.34 2.67
C GLY A 70 -5.99 13.24 1.77
N GLU A 71 -6.25 14.55 1.80
CA GLU A 71 -5.39 15.51 1.11
C GLU A 71 -4.06 15.62 1.84
N ILE A 72 -2.97 15.22 1.16
CA ILE A 72 -1.62 15.44 1.65
C ILE A 72 -1.33 16.94 1.53
N ILE A 73 -1.54 17.67 2.61
CA ILE A 73 -1.17 19.08 2.71
C ILE A 73 0.35 19.13 2.89
N PRO A 74 1.09 19.85 2.02
CA PRO A 74 2.53 19.98 2.18
C PRO A 74 2.88 20.46 3.59
N TYR A 75 3.82 19.76 4.24
CA TYR A 75 4.32 20.07 5.60
C TYR A 75 3.35 19.86 6.75
N GLU A 76 2.18 19.24 6.51
CA GLU A 76 1.27 18.81 7.58
C GLU A 76 1.47 17.32 7.87
N ALA A 77 1.60 16.99 9.17
CA ALA A 77 1.74 15.62 9.61
C ALA A 77 0.41 14.89 9.44
N ASN A 78 0.45 13.71 8.81
CA ASN A 78 -0.72 12.88 8.65
C ASN A 78 -0.70 11.71 9.64
N PRO A 79 -1.74 11.52 10.47
CA PRO A 79 -1.75 10.47 11.49
C PRO A 79 -1.69 9.05 10.89
N VAL A 80 -2.27 8.83 9.71
CA VAL A 80 -2.19 7.54 9.00
C VAL A 80 -0.77 7.26 8.52
N ILE A 81 -0.07 8.29 8.03
CA ILE A 81 1.33 8.17 7.64
C ILE A 81 2.22 7.95 8.87
N GLU A 82 1.95 8.63 9.96
CA GLU A 82 2.68 8.46 11.22
C GLU A 82 2.55 7.02 11.74
N GLU A 83 1.33 6.48 11.72
CA GLU A 83 1.08 5.09 12.07
C GLU A 83 1.78 4.11 11.10
N ALA A 84 1.69 4.34 9.79
CA ALA A 84 2.40 3.52 8.82
C ALA A 84 3.92 3.55 9.04
N GLN A 85 4.48 4.73 9.35
CA GLN A 85 5.90 4.89 9.65
C GLN A 85 6.31 4.12 10.90
N ALA A 86 5.48 4.14 11.95
CA ALA A 86 5.72 3.40 13.19
C ALA A 86 5.68 1.89 12.96
N LEU A 87 4.68 1.38 12.23
CA LEU A 87 4.57 -0.04 11.89
C LEU A 87 5.73 -0.50 11.00
N LEU A 88 6.07 0.24 9.95
CA LEU A 88 7.23 -0.06 9.10
C LEU A 88 8.53 -0.11 9.92
N TYR A 89 8.73 0.85 10.82
CA TYR A 89 9.89 0.87 11.70
C TYR A 89 9.91 -0.38 12.61
N LEU A 90 8.79 -0.70 13.25
CA LEU A 90 8.61 -1.89 14.09
C LEU A 90 8.94 -3.17 13.31
N TYR A 91 8.52 -3.24 12.05
CA TYR A 91 8.73 -4.35 11.15
C TYR A 91 10.13 -4.46 10.56
N GLY A 92 11.03 -3.53 10.90
CA GLY A 92 12.45 -3.54 10.50
C GLY A 92 12.77 -2.70 9.26
N TYR A 93 11.84 -1.88 8.79
CA TYR A 93 12.03 -1.00 7.63
C TYR A 93 12.40 0.43 8.07
N ASN A 94 13.49 0.96 7.55
CA ASN A 94 13.98 2.28 7.93
C ASN A 94 13.17 3.41 7.27
N THR A 95 12.24 4.00 8.02
CA THR A 95 11.40 5.13 7.60
C THR A 95 12.03 6.49 7.91
N GLY A 96 13.09 6.54 8.69
CA GLY A 96 13.63 7.78 9.26
C GLY A 96 12.90 8.16 10.55
N LYS A 97 12.51 9.43 10.67
CA LYS A 97 11.74 9.90 11.83
C LYS A 97 10.27 9.53 11.60
N VAL A 98 9.60 9.07 12.66
CA VAL A 98 8.14 8.95 12.69
C VAL A 98 7.59 10.35 12.94
N ASP A 99 7.15 11.01 11.88
CA ASP A 99 6.77 12.43 11.85
C ASP A 99 5.50 12.71 11.02
N GLY A 100 4.86 11.67 10.49
CA GLY A 100 3.67 11.78 9.66
C GLY A 100 3.91 12.36 8.27
N MET A 101 5.16 12.53 7.85
CA MET A 101 5.50 13.10 6.54
C MET A 101 5.91 12.01 5.54
N LEU A 102 5.29 12.02 4.36
CA LEU A 102 5.60 11.04 3.29
C LEU A 102 6.84 11.43 2.48
N GLY A 103 8.01 11.37 3.13
CA GLY A 103 9.31 11.69 2.54
C GLY A 103 9.97 10.52 1.80
N LEU A 104 11.14 10.76 1.21
CA LEU A 104 11.88 9.76 0.41
C LEU A 104 12.22 8.48 1.21
N ARG A 105 12.58 8.61 2.49
CA ARG A 105 12.89 7.46 3.36
C ARG A 105 11.65 6.58 3.56
N THR A 106 10.51 7.18 3.91
CA THR A 106 9.23 6.47 4.04
C THR A 106 8.83 5.79 2.74
N ARG A 107 8.98 6.45 1.59
CA ARG A 107 8.68 5.86 0.27
C ARG A 107 9.58 4.67 -0.07
N ASN A 108 10.87 4.76 0.22
CA ASN A 108 11.79 3.63 0.03
C ASN A 108 11.49 2.48 1.00
N ALA A 109 11.07 2.78 2.24
CA ALA A 109 10.62 1.76 3.18
C ALA A 109 9.35 1.05 2.70
N LEU A 110 8.38 1.81 2.17
CA LEU A 110 7.16 1.27 1.54
C LEU A 110 7.50 0.39 0.34
N GLU A 111 8.39 0.85 -0.55
CA GLU A 111 8.85 0.06 -1.71
C GLU A 111 9.47 -1.27 -1.29
N LYS A 112 10.34 -1.25 -0.27
CA LYS A 112 10.97 -2.45 0.25
C LYS A 112 9.93 -3.38 0.90
N PHE A 113 9.06 -2.84 1.73
CA PHE A 113 7.98 -3.58 2.37
C PHE A 113 7.08 -4.25 1.34
N GLN A 114 6.67 -3.51 0.31
CA GLN A 114 5.84 -4.02 -0.78
C GLN A 114 6.56 -5.17 -1.50
N THR A 115 7.82 -4.96 -1.87
CA THR A 115 8.65 -5.97 -2.55
C THR A 115 8.80 -7.24 -1.71
N ASP A 116 9.16 -7.11 -0.44
CA ASP A 116 9.37 -8.22 0.49
C ASP A 116 8.07 -9.02 0.75
N ASN A 117 6.91 -8.41 0.50
CA ASN A 117 5.58 -8.97 0.75
C ASN A 117 4.81 -9.35 -0.52
N GLY A 118 5.45 -9.30 -1.68
CA GLY A 118 4.85 -9.64 -2.97
C GLY A 118 3.75 -8.67 -3.43
N LEU A 119 3.77 -7.44 -2.93
CA LEU A 119 2.90 -6.35 -3.39
C LEU A 119 3.55 -5.61 -4.56
N LYS A 120 2.76 -4.84 -5.30
CA LYS A 120 3.30 -3.92 -6.31
C LYS A 120 4.12 -2.83 -5.60
N PRO A 121 5.37 -2.56 -6.02
CA PRO A 121 6.22 -1.52 -5.42
C PRO A 121 5.78 -0.11 -5.85
N SER A 122 4.59 0.33 -5.44
CA SER A 122 4.01 1.64 -5.77
C SER A 122 4.74 2.79 -5.06
N ARG A 123 5.47 2.51 -3.97
CA ARG A 123 6.11 3.54 -3.10
C ARG A 123 5.11 4.49 -2.44
N SER A 124 3.83 4.14 -2.49
CA SER A 124 2.70 4.88 -1.94
C SER A 124 1.97 4.01 -0.92
N LEU A 125 1.27 4.66 0.01
CA LEU A 125 0.45 3.95 0.98
C LEU A 125 -0.93 3.64 0.37
N ASP A 126 -0.97 2.64 -0.51
CA ASP A 126 -2.21 2.13 -1.09
C ASP A 126 -2.98 1.22 -0.12
N LYS A 127 -4.24 0.91 -0.47
CA LYS A 127 -5.13 0.11 0.35
C LYS A 127 -4.55 -1.28 0.67
N ALA A 128 -3.97 -1.95 -0.33
CA ALA A 128 -3.39 -3.28 -0.16
C ALA A 128 -2.19 -3.26 0.80
N THR A 129 -1.35 -2.22 0.71
CA THR A 129 -0.21 -2.00 1.60
C THR A 129 -0.68 -1.72 3.02
N TRP A 130 -1.72 -0.89 3.18
CA TRP A 130 -2.31 -0.58 4.48
C TRP A 130 -2.91 -1.79 5.17
N GLU A 131 -3.72 -2.58 4.47
CA GLU A 131 -4.28 -3.84 4.98
C GLU A 131 -3.16 -4.80 5.40
N ARG A 132 -2.11 -4.91 4.58
CA ARG A 132 -0.96 -5.76 4.90
C ARG A 132 -0.17 -5.28 6.13
N LEU A 133 -0.02 -3.97 6.34
CA LEU A 133 0.65 -3.43 7.53
C LEU A 133 -0.14 -3.68 8.82
N ASN A 134 -1.48 -3.69 8.74
CA ASN A 134 -2.35 -3.79 9.91
C ASN A 134 -2.69 -5.23 10.33
N VAL A 135 -2.28 -6.25 9.57
CA VAL A 135 -2.62 -7.66 9.85
C VAL A 135 -2.28 -8.09 11.29
N PHE A 136 -1.19 -7.60 11.87
CA PHE A 136 -0.80 -7.99 13.23
C PHE A 136 -1.55 -7.24 14.33
N LYS A 137 -2.23 -6.12 14.01
CA LYS A 137 -3.13 -5.45 14.95
C LYS A 137 -4.43 -6.23 15.11
N GLU A 138 -4.96 -6.77 14.01
CA GLU A 138 -6.14 -7.65 14.04
C GLU A 138 -5.90 -8.90 14.91
N ASN A 139 -4.66 -9.40 14.87
CA ASN A 139 -4.25 -10.60 15.59
C ASN A 139 -3.69 -10.32 16.99
N GLN A 140 -3.74 -9.05 17.46
CA GLN A 140 -3.22 -8.56 18.75
C GLN A 140 -1.72 -8.79 19.00
N LEU A 141 -0.97 -9.13 17.95
CA LEU A 141 0.49 -9.20 17.98
C LEU A 141 1.13 -7.83 18.05
N VAL A 142 0.43 -6.80 17.56
CA VAL A 142 0.80 -5.40 17.69
C VAL A 142 -0.34 -4.64 18.37
N VAL A 143 -0.02 -3.97 19.48
CA VAL A 143 -0.94 -3.13 20.25
C VAL A 143 -0.25 -1.79 20.45
N ASP A 144 -0.95 -0.68 20.18
CA ASP A 144 -0.40 0.68 20.32
C ASP A 144 0.98 0.87 19.66
N GLN A 145 1.12 0.32 18.43
CA GLN A 145 2.36 0.33 17.65
C GLN A 145 3.58 -0.34 18.34
N GLN A 146 3.34 -1.22 19.31
CA GLN A 146 4.33 -2.03 20.00
C GLN A 146 4.03 -3.52 19.89
N LEU A 147 5.06 -4.36 20.02
CA LEU A 147 4.88 -5.81 20.02
C LEU A 147 4.24 -6.26 21.34
N ASN A 148 3.23 -7.13 21.26
CA ASN A 148 2.73 -7.86 22.41
C ASN A 148 3.72 -9.00 22.75
N ILE A 149 4.77 -8.66 23.52
CA ILE A 149 5.84 -9.60 23.87
C ILE A 149 5.31 -10.85 24.60
N PRO A 150 4.38 -10.76 25.57
CA PRO A 150 3.78 -11.95 26.17
C PRO A 150 3.15 -12.90 25.15
N LEU A 151 2.43 -12.36 24.15
CA LEU A 151 1.86 -13.18 23.08
C LEU A 151 2.95 -13.79 22.19
N VAL A 152 3.98 -13.03 21.82
CA VAL A 152 5.13 -13.55 21.06
C VAL A 152 5.80 -14.71 21.81
N GLN A 153 6.02 -14.59 23.11
CA GLN A 153 6.58 -15.66 23.95
C GLN A 153 5.65 -16.90 23.96
N LYS A 154 4.33 -16.72 24.10
CA LYS A 154 3.37 -17.84 23.99
C LYS A 154 3.48 -18.55 22.63
N LEU A 155 3.58 -17.79 21.54
CA LEU A 155 3.67 -18.36 20.19
C LEU A 155 5.01 -19.07 19.93
N LEU A 156 6.13 -18.53 20.41
CA LEU A 156 7.42 -19.21 20.34
C LEU A 156 7.35 -20.58 21.04
N LYS A 157 6.75 -20.61 22.24
CA LYS A 157 6.54 -21.84 22.99
C LYS A 157 5.63 -22.82 22.26
N ALA A 158 4.54 -22.34 21.67
CA ALA A 158 3.64 -23.16 20.85
C ALA A 158 4.32 -23.71 19.59
N ALA A 159 5.27 -22.95 19.02
CA ALA A 159 6.11 -23.37 17.90
C ALA A 159 7.24 -24.34 18.32
N GLY A 160 7.39 -24.64 19.61
CA GLY A 160 8.38 -25.58 20.14
C GLY A 160 9.71 -24.95 20.56
N PHE A 161 9.81 -23.63 20.61
CA PHE A 161 11.00 -22.89 21.03
C PHE A 161 10.78 -22.33 22.43
N ASP A 162 11.62 -22.67 23.41
CA ASP A 162 11.45 -22.23 24.80
C ASP A 162 11.93 -20.77 25.00
N PRO A 163 11.02 -19.79 25.18
CA PRO A 163 11.41 -18.41 25.42
C PRO A 163 11.78 -18.15 26.90
N GLY A 164 11.64 -19.14 27.78
CA GLY A 164 11.62 -18.97 29.23
C GLY A 164 10.23 -18.60 29.75
N ASP A 165 10.20 -17.71 30.75
CA ASP A 165 8.95 -17.26 31.35
C ASP A 165 8.21 -16.31 30.40
N ILE A 166 6.87 -16.40 30.40
CA ILE A 166 6.01 -15.48 29.64
C ILE A 166 5.78 -14.22 30.49
N ASP A 167 6.81 -13.39 30.57
CA ASP A 167 6.86 -12.21 31.44
C ASP A 167 6.81 -10.88 30.67
N GLY A 168 6.71 -10.94 29.34
CA GLY A 168 6.69 -9.78 28.46
C GLY A 168 8.04 -9.10 28.27
N LYS A 169 9.16 -9.72 28.65
CA LYS A 169 10.51 -9.15 28.51
C LYS A 169 11.31 -9.87 27.43
N MET A 170 12.06 -9.09 26.66
CA MET A 170 13.08 -9.62 25.75
C MET A 170 14.35 -10.01 26.54
N GLY A 171 14.29 -11.13 27.25
CA GLY A 171 15.46 -11.70 27.93
C GLY A 171 16.28 -12.64 27.03
N ALA A 172 17.47 -13.03 27.49
CA ALA A 172 18.39 -13.87 26.71
C ALA A 172 17.77 -15.19 26.20
N LYS A 173 16.85 -15.81 26.96
CA LYS A 173 16.12 -17.01 26.51
C LYS A 173 15.14 -16.70 25.38
N THR A 174 14.40 -15.60 25.48
CA THR A 174 13.47 -15.17 24.43
C THR A 174 14.23 -14.80 23.16
N GLU A 175 15.35 -14.08 23.27
CA GLU A 175 16.22 -13.77 22.12
C GLU A 175 16.78 -15.04 21.46
N ALA A 176 17.27 -16.00 22.24
CA ALA A 176 17.73 -17.29 21.72
C ALA A 176 16.59 -18.09 21.05
N ALA A 177 15.39 -18.06 21.62
CA ALA A 177 14.22 -18.69 21.01
C ALA A 177 13.83 -18.03 19.68
N VAL A 178 13.90 -16.71 19.57
CA VAL A 178 13.66 -15.98 18.32
C VAL A 178 14.70 -16.37 17.26
N LEU A 179 15.98 -16.40 17.61
CA LEU A 179 17.05 -16.82 16.69
C LEU A 179 16.83 -18.24 16.17
N ASN A 180 16.61 -19.20 17.07
CA ASN A 180 16.35 -20.59 16.70
C ASN A 180 15.09 -20.74 15.84
N PHE A 181 14.03 -19.98 16.16
CA PHE A 181 12.81 -19.95 15.36
C PHE A 181 13.08 -19.40 13.95
N GLN A 182 13.83 -18.30 13.84
CA GLN A 182 14.20 -17.72 12.55
C GLN A 182 15.00 -18.72 11.70
N GLU A 183 16.00 -19.38 12.27
CA GLU A 183 16.78 -20.42 11.59
C GLU A 183 15.89 -21.58 11.10
N ALA A 184 15.03 -22.10 11.98
CA ALA A 184 14.13 -23.20 11.66
C ALA A 184 13.10 -22.86 10.57
N GLN A 185 12.70 -21.58 10.48
CA GLN A 185 11.76 -21.09 9.48
C GLN A 185 12.44 -20.63 8.17
N GLY A 186 13.76 -20.77 8.07
CA GLY A 186 14.54 -20.33 6.89
C GLY A 186 14.61 -18.81 6.74
N LEU A 187 14.45 -18.07 7.84
CA LEU A 187 14.63 -16.62 7.89
C LEU A 187 16.08 -16.27 8.23
N THR A 188 16.47 -15.02 8.01
CA THR A 188 17.72 -14.50 8.55
C THR A 188 17.63 -14.44 10.08
N ALA A 189 18.53 -15.15 10.77
CA ALA A 189 18.60 -15.22 12.22
C ALA A 189 19.30 -13.99 12.81
N ASP A 190 18.61 -12.85 12.79
CA ASP A 190 19.12 -11.56 13.30
C ASP A 190 18.61 -11.22 14.71
N GLY A 191 17.74 -12.07 15.28
CA GLY A 191 17.15 -11.91 16.61
C GLY A 191 16.06 -10.83 16.67
N LYS A 192 15.74 -10.18 15.54
CA LYS A 192 14.73 -9.11 15.48
C LYS A 192 13.38 -9.67 15.08
N ILE A 193 12.35 -9.33 15.86
CA ILE A 193 10.97 -9.72 15.56
C ILE A 193 10.39 -8.76 14.52
N GLY A 194 10.81 -8.92 13.26
CA GLY A 194 10.31 -8.15 12.12
C GLY A 194 9.06 -8.76 11.48
N TYR A 195 8.60 -8.15 10.38
CA TYR A 195 7.37 -8.59 9.69
C TYR A 195 7.36 -10.08 9.31
N GLN A 196 8.48 -10.59 8.78
CA GLN A 196 8.58 -11.99 8.35
C GLN A 196 8.52 -12.95 9.53
N THR A 197 9.18 -12.62 10.64
CA THR A 197 9.13 -13.41 11.89
C THR A 197 7.71 -13.43 12.46
N LEU A 198 7.06 -12.27 12.54
CA LEU A 198 5.66 -12.17 12.99
C LEU A 198 4.70 -12.95 12.08
N SER A 199 4.91 -12.90 10.76
CA SER A 199 4.09 -13.63 9.79
C SER A 199 4.14 -15.14 10.02
N LYS A 200 5.33 -15.67 10.33
CA LYS A 200 5.50 -17.08 10.67
C LYS A 200 4.90 -17.43 12.03
N LEU A 201 5.08 -16.57 13.04
CA LEU A 201 4.52 -16.77 14.37
C LEU A 201 2.99 -16.74 14.37
N ALA A 202 2.38 -15.88 13.55
CA ALA A 202 0.92 -15.78 13.43
C ALA A 202 0.27 -17.11 12.99
N GLY A 203 1.00 -17.99 12.29
CA GLY A 203 0.52 -19.33 11.95
C GLY A 203 0.34 -20.28 13.14
N TYR A 204 0.90 -19.93 14.31
CA TYR A 204 0.75 -20.68 15.56
C TYR A 204 -0.30 -20.07 16.50
N LEU A 205 -1.00 -19.02 16.05
CA LEU A 205 -2.03 -18.37 16.85
C LEU A 205 -3.27 -19.27 16.96
N THR A 206 -3.68 -19.54 18.19
CA THR A 206 -4.93 -20.26 18.50
C THR A 206 -5.98 -19.29 19.04
N GLU A 207 -7.26 -19.61 18.86
CA GLU A 207 -8.38 -18.72 19.23
C GLU A 207 -8.40 -18.33 20.72
N ASP A 208 -7.90 -19.20 21.61
CA ASP A 208 -7.78 -18.93 23.04
C ASP A 208 -6.67 -17.93 23.39
N MET A 209 -5.67 -17.75 22.52
CA MET A 209 -4.58 -16.81 22.72
C MET A 209 -4.94 -15.39 22.29
N SER A 210 -5.83 -15.21 21.31
CA SER A 210 -6.32 -13.90 20.89
C SER A 210 -7.49 -13.39 21.75
N ALA A 211 -8.23 -14.26 22.44
CA ALA A 211 -9.44 -13.85 23.18
C ALA A 211 -9.19 -13.32 24.60
N ASN A 212 -7.99 -13.50 25.17
CA ASN A 212 -7.81 -13.45 26.64
C ASN A 212 -7.33 -12.11 27.25
N ASP A 213 -7.15 -11.03 26.49
CA ASP A 213 -6.72 -9.72 27.04
C ASP A 213 -7.88 -8.69 27.20
N HIS A 214 -9.15 -9.13 27.16
CA HIS A 214 -10.34 -8.26 27.38
C HIS A 214 -11.00 -8.38 28.76
N LYS A 215 -10.27 -8.75 29.82
CA LYS A 215 -10.84 -8.83 31.18
C LYS A 215 -10.22 -7.85 32.16
#